data_AF-A0A225DZ74-F1
#
_entry.id   AF-A0A225DZ74-F1
#
_cell.length_a   1.000
_cell.length_b   1.000
_cell.length_c   1.000
_cell.angle_alpha   90.00
_cell.angle_beta   90.00
_cell.angle_gamma   90.00
#
_symmetry.space_group_name_H-M   'P 1'
#
loop_
_entity.id
_entity.type
_entity.pdbx_description
1 polymer ?
#
loop_
_entity_poly.entity_id
_entity_poly.type
_entity_poly.pdbx_seq_one_letter_code
_entity_poly.pdbx_strand_id
1 'polypeptide(L)'
;MASDLTAPPPATATPDDLGIDREFVVGMARVPLIAVLWAAAAWGVSAVIDQFGWYLTVNDDAINLGPLVVICGGMLLAAFIDGYAFKVPNWCTLSLVVSGWYIGLLHDVGSTAVPGGGGFLAALGGTALGFAFLFPALFIGGMGQGDVKMTMGFGSWVAAFFGLGTGAWVLWWSFAIGVLVGGVFGLVMMALRRQFYKNMKNFQEIITDLRVLVAHGPGKAAARANERRKDWVRLPYGVPLCVGFIGYLWYSFFVA
;
A
#
# COMPACT_ATOMS: atom_id res chain seq x y z
N MET A 1 -4.29 -64.69 -28.98
CA MET A 1 -4.79 -63.39 -29.44
C MET A 1 -4.53 -62.42 -28.29
N ALA A 2 -3.34 -61.81 -28.22
CA ALA A 2 -3.03 -60.50 -28.83
C ALA A 2 -4.07 -59.45 -28.39
N SER A 3 -3.78 -58.72 -27.32
CA SER A 3 -3.22 -57.36 -27.34
C SER A 3 -4.33 -56.31 -27.44
N ASP A 4 -4.61 -55.63 -26.32
CA ASP A 4 -4.52 -54.16 -26.24
C ASP A 4 -5.09 -53.70 -24.89
N LEU A 5 -4.23 -53.76 -23.87
CA LEU A 5 -4.33 -52.85 -22.75
C LEU A 5 -3.86 -51.49 -23.27
N THR A 6 -4.78 -50.70 -23.83
CA THR A 6 -4.49 -49.31 -24.17
C THR A 6 -4.20 -48.55 -22.89
N ALA A 7 -2.92 -48.34 -22.61
CA ALA A 7 -2.47 -47.38 -21.62
C ALA A 7 -3.09 -46.01 -21.92
N PRO A 8 -3.50 -45.23 -20.91
CA PRO A 8 -3.94 -43.87 -21.14
C PRO A 8 -2.84 -43.09 -21.86
N PRO A 9 -3.18 -42.25 -22.85
CA PRO A 9 -2.18 -41.49 -23.59
C PRO A 9 -1.33 -40.68 -22.61
N PRO A 10 -0.01 -40.58 -22.83
CA PRO A 10 0.84 -39.76 -21.98
C PRO A 10 0.29 -38.34 -21.98
N ALA A 11 0.10 -37.79 -20.78
CA ALA A 11 -0.34 -36.41 -20.59
C ALA A 11 0.56 -35.52 -21.45
N THR A 12 -0.01 -34.92 -22.49
CA THR A 12 0.67 -33.94 -23.32
C THR A 12 1.10 -32.81 -22.39
N ALA A 13 2.40 -32.68 -22.16
CA ALA A 13 2.97 -31.57 -21.42
C ALA A 13 2.49 -30.28 -22.10
N THR A 14 1.61 -29.54 -21.41
CA THR A 14 1.17 -28.22 -21.83
C THR A 14 2.42 -27.34 -21.92
N PRO A 15 2.63 -26.52 -22.98
CA PRO A 15 3.84 -25.71 -23.14
C PRO A 15 4.03 -24.59 -22.10
N ASP A 16 3.25 -24.56 -21.03
CA ASP A 16 3.26 -23.55 -19.96
C ASP A 16 4.31 -23.88 -18.86
N ASP A 17 5.47 -24.40 -19.27
CA ASP A 17 6.54 -24.84 -18.38
C ASP A 17 7.54 -23.71 -18.06
N LEU A 18 7.03 -22.49 -17.83
CA LEU A 18 7.80 -21.41 -17.19
C LEU A 18 7.52 -21.31 -15.68
N GLY A 19 6.53 -22.02 -15.15
CA GLY A 19 6.14 -21.93 -13.73
C GLY A 19 5.66 -20.53 -13.30
N ILE A 20 5.45 -19.61 -14.25
CA ILE A 20 4.96 -18.26 -14.01
C ILE A 20 3.53 -18.19 -14.57
N ASP A 21 2.55 -18.00 -13.69
CA ASP A 21 1.14 -17.86 -14.06
C ASP A 21 0.96 -16.73 -15.09
N ARG A 22 0.37 -17.04 -16.24
CA ARG A 22 0.09 -16.08 -17.31
C ARG A 22 -0.73 -14.88 -16.80
N GLU A 23 -1.65 -15.13 -15.86
CA GLU A 23 -2.43 -14.07 -15.21
C GLU A 23 -1.55 -13.11 -14.38
N PHE A 24 -0.50 -13.63 -13.74
CA PHE A 24 0.46 -12.82 -13.02
C PHE A 24 1.28 -11.94 -13.96
N VAL A 25 1.73 -12.49 -15.11
CA VAL A 25 2.46 -11.72 -16.14
C VAL A 25 1.58 -10.64 -16.75
N VAL A 26 0.34 -10.98 -17.13
CA VAL A 26 -0.62 -10.00 -17.67
C VAL A 26 -0.98 -8.94 -16.63
N GLY A 27 -1.09 -9.32 -15.36
CA GLY A 27 -1.27 -8.39 -14.25
C GLY A 27 -0.10 -7.41 -14.08
N MET A 28 1.14 -7.91 -14.17
CA MET A 28 2.35 -7.08 -14.10
C MET A 28 2.55 -6.19 -15.32
N ALA A 29 2.20 -6.66 -16.53
CA ALA A 29 2.31 -5.87 -17.76
C ALA A 29 1.40 -4.63 -17.75
N ARG A 30 0.29 -4.66 -17.01
CA ARG A 30 -0.63 -3.51 -16.85
C ARG A 30 -0.09 -2.45 -15.88
N VAL A 31 0.81 -2.82 -14.97
CA VAL A 31 1.36 -1.91 -13.95
C VAL A 31 1.99 -0.65 -14.54
N PRO A 32 2.96 -0.73 -15.49
CA PRO A 32 3.59 0.47 -16.04
C PRO A 32 2.60 1.33 -16.82
N LEU A 33 1.64 0.73 -17.54
CA LEU A 33 0.61 1.45 -18.28
C LEU A 33 -0.30 2.25 -17.34
N ILE A 34 -0.77 1.61 -16.27
CA ILE A 34 -1.61 2.28 -15.26
C ILE A 34 -0.79 3.33 -14.51
N ALA A 35 0.49 3.10 -14.28
CA ALA A 35 1.38 4.08 -13.66
C ALA A 35 1.53 5.34 -14.51
N VAL A 36 1.64 5.21 -15.84
CA VAL A 36 1.65 6.35 -16.76
C VAL A 36 0.31 7.08 -16.73
N LEU A 37 -0.82 6.37 -16.65
CA LEU A 37 -2.13 7.00 -16.50
C LEU A 37 -2.24 7.80 -15.21
N TRP A 38 -1.70 7.31 -14.10
CA TRP A 38 -1.65 8.06 -12.84
C TRP A 38 -0.77 9.31 -12.93
N ALA A 39 0.39 9.22 -13.59
CA ALA A 39 1.25 10.39 -13.83
C ALA A 39 0.58 11.42 -14.76
N ALA A 40 -0.09 10.95 -15.82
CA ALA A 40 -0.87 11.80 -16.71
C ALA A 40 -2.07 12.44 -16.01
N ALA A 41 -2.71 11.71 -15.08
CA ALA A 41 -3.76 12.26 -14.22
C ALA A 41 -3.20 13.34 -13.29
N ALA A 42 -2.00 13.16 -12.71
CA ALA A 42 -1.34 14.21 -11.92
C ALA A 42 -1.11 15.46 -12.76
N TRP A 43 -0.56 15.32 -13.97
CA TRP A 43 -0.39 16.45 -14.89
C TRP A 43 -1.72 17.14 -15.21
N GLY A 44 -2.76 16.38 -15.58
CA GLY A 44 -4.06 16.93 -15.94
C GLY A 44 -4.78 17.62 -14.77
N VAL A 45 -4.75 17.01 -13.57
CA VAL A 45 -5.33 17.62 -12.36
C VAL A 45 -4.55 18.86 -11.95
N SER A 46 -3.22 18.85 -12.08
CA SER A 46 -2.40 20.05 -11.86
C SER A 46 -2.79 21.18 -12.82
N ALA A 47 -2.94 20.90 -14.12
CA ALA A 47 -3.36 21.90 -15.09
C ALA A 47 -4.74 22.48 -14.79
N VAL A 48 -5.67 21.66 -14.27
CA VAL A 48 -6.99 22.14 -13.82
C VAL A 48 -6.85 23.00 -12.56
N ILE A 49 -6.06 22.57 -11.58
CA ILE A 49 -5.82 23.33 -10.34
C ILE A 49 -5.17 24.68 -10.61
N ASP A 50 -4.30 24.77 -11.63
CA ASP A 50 -3.72 26.04 -12.05
C ASP A 50 -4.80 27.04 -12.51
N GLN A 51 -5.89 26.57 -13.12
CA GLN A 51 -7.01 27.42 -13.50
C GLN A 51 -7.81 27.93 -12.29
N PHE A 52 -7.85 27.15 -11.21
CA PHE A 52 -8.55 27.49 -9.97
C PHE A 52 -7.67 28.24 -8.96
N GLY A 53 -6.38 28.35 -9.21
CA GLY A 53 -5.43 29.03 -8.34
C GLY A 53 -5.22 28.34 -6.98
N TRP A 54 -5.46 27.03 -6.89
CA TRP A 54 -5.29 26.30 -5.63
C TRP A 54 -3.82 25.91 -5.43
N TYR A 55 -3.05 26.90 -4.99
CA TYR A 55 -1.66 26.77 -4.62
C TYR A 55 -1.51 26.74 -3.11
N LEU A 56 -0.58 25.92 -2.65
CA LEU A 56 -0.14 25.90 -1.28
C LEU A 56 1.25 26.51 -1.20
N THR A 57 1.40 27.60 -0.46
CA THR A 57 2.71 28.22 -0.23
C THR A 57 3.46 27.44 0.85
N VAL A 58 4.52 26.74 0.46
CA VAL A 58 5.40 26.03 1.39
C VAL A 58 6.81 26.60 1.22
N ASN A 59 7.36 27.23 2.26
CA ASN A 59 8.67 27.91 2.20
C ASN A 59 8.80 28.87 1.01
N ASP A 60 7.84 29.80 0.87
CA ASP A 60 7.79 30.83 -0.18
C ASP A 60 7.58 30.35 -1.63
N ASP A 61 7.58 29.04 -1.87
CA ASP A 61 7.23 28.45 -3.18
C ASP A 61 5.74 28.07 -3.24
N ALA A 62 5.05 28.51 -4.30
CA ALA A 62 3.67 28.14 -4.58
C ALA A 62 3.61 26.75 -5.21
N ILE A 63 3.27 25.73 -4.42
CA ILE A 63 3.21 24.35 -4.86
C ILE A 63 1.76 23.97 -5.21
N ASN A 64 1.55 23.46 -6.42
CA ASN A 64 0.23 23.04 -6.90
C ASN A 64 -0.19 21.69 -6.29
N LEU A 65 -1.41 21.65 -5.74
CA LEU A 65 -1.96 20.51 -4.99
C LEU A 65 -2.38 19.30 -5.84
N GLY A 66 -2.25 19.37 -7.17
CA GLY A 66 -2.74 18.35 -8.10
C GLY A 66 -2.22 16.95 -7.85
N PRO A 67 -0.91 16.74 -7.64
CA PRO A 67 -0.38 15.42 -7.36
C PRO A 67 -0.91 14.86 -6.03
N LEU A 68 -1.16 15.73 -5.04
CA LEU A 68 -1.73 15.34 -3.76
C LEU A 68 -3.20 14.89 -3.89
N VAL A 69 -4.00 15.58 -4.71
CA VAL A 69 -5.38 15.16 -4.98
C VAL A 69 -5.41 13.79 -5.66
N VAL A 70 -4.48 13.55 -6.59
CA VAL A 70 -4.40 12.27 -7.31
C VAL A 70 -3.98 11.12 -6.39
N ILE A 71 -2.97 11.30 -5.53
CA ILE A 71 -2.61 10.26 -4.55
C ILE A 71 -3.72 10.04 -3.52
N CYS A 72 -4.42 11.07 -3.07
CA CYS A 72 -5.60 10.92 -2.20
C CYS A 72 -6.70 10.10 -2.87
N GLY A 73 -7.00 10.37 -4.16
CA GLY A 73 -7.91 9.56 -4.95
C GLY A 73 -7.46 8.10 -5.09
N GLY A 74 -6.18 7.87 -5.34
CA GLY A 74 -5.58 6.54 -5.39
C GLY A 74 -5.67 5.79 -4.05
N MET A 75 -5.47 6.48 -2.93
CA MET A 75 -5.62 5.92 -1.58
C MET A 75 -7.06 5.56 -1.27
N LEU A 76 -8.03 6.42 -1.62
CA LEU A 76 -9.45 6.13 -1.45
C LEU A 76 -9.88 4.92 -2.28
N LEU A 77 -9.43 4.83 -3.53
CA LEU A 77 -9.71 3.69 -4.40
C LEU A 77 -9.14 2.40 -3.82
N ALA A 78 -7.89 2.43 -3.35
CA ALA A 78 -7.26 1.26 -2.76
C ALA A 78 -7.90 0.86 -1.42
N ALA A 79 -8.31 1.83 -0.59
CA ALA A 79 -9.02 1.58 0.66
C ALA A 79 -10.45 1.04 0.43
N PHE A 80 -11.12 1.51 -0.63
CA PHE A 80 -12.42 0.97 -1.04
C PHE A 80 -12.30 -0.49 -1.49
N ILE A 81 -11.29 -0.81 -2.31
CA ILE A 81 -11.03 -2.19 -2.75
C ILE A 81 -10.65 -3.07 -1.55
N ASP A 82 -9.86 -2.57 -0.61
CA ASP A 82 -9.55 -3.30 0.63
C ASP A 82 -10.80 -3.57 1.46
N GLY A 83 -11.68 -2.58 1.63
CA GLY A 83 -12.94 -2.71 2.35
C GLY A 83 -13.95 -3.67 1.70
N TYR A 84 -13.98 -3.73 0.36
CA TYR A 84 -14.92 -4.59 -0.37
C TYR A 84 -14.39 -6.02 -0.59
N ALA A 85 -13.14 -6.16 -1.03
CA ALA A 85 -12.56 -7.43 -1.46
C ALA A 85 -11.59 -8.05 -0.44
N PHE A 86 -11.20 -7.35 0.63
CA PHE A 86 -10.20 -7.75 1.63
C PHE A 86 -8.85 -8.22 1.04
N LYS A 87 -8.61 -7.89 -0.23
CA LYS A 87 -7.44 -8.28 -0.99
C LYS A 87 -7.22 -7.25 -2.10
N VAL A 88 -6.35 -6.28 -1.81
CA VAL A 88 -5.98 -5.27 -2.80
C VAL A 88 -5.14 -5.93 -3.91
N PRO A 89 -5.55 -5.79 -5.19
CA PRO A 89 -4.83 -6.40 -6.28
C PRO A 89 -3.49 -5.69 -6.51
N ASN A 90 -2.47 -6.49 -6.84
CA ASN A 90 -1.09 -6.02 -6.99
C ASN A 90 -0.95 -4.95 -8.06
N TRP A 91 -1.76 -5.01 -9.12
CA TRP A 91 -1.73 -4.03 -10.20
C TRP A 91 -2.08 -2.63 -9.72
N CYS A 92 -3.01 -2.48 -8.76
CA CYS A 92 -3.45 -1.17 -8.27
C CYS A 92 -2.35 -0.52 -7.43
N THR A 93 -1.83 -1.23 -6.43
CA THR A 93 -0.85 -0.66 -5.49
C THR A 93 0.53 -0.51 -6.09
N LEU A 94 0.98 -1.47 -6.91
CA LEU A 94 2.25 -1.32 -7.62
C LEU A 94 2.18 -0.22 -8.68
N SER A 95 1.04 -0.03 -9.36
CA SER A 95 0.93 1.08 -10.32
C SER A 95 1.08 2.43 -9.64
N LEU A 96 0.65 2.55 -8.38
CA LEU A 96 0.83 3.74 -7.56
C LEU A 96 2.30 3.97 -7.16
N VAL A 97 3.01 2.89 -6.79
CA VAL A 97 4.46 2.98 -6.48
C VAL A 97 5.24 3.40 -7.71
N VAL A 98 4.99 2.73 -8.84
CA VAL A 98 5.70 2.98 -10.10
C VAL A 98 5.37 4.37 -10.65
N SER A 99 4.14 4.88 -10.45
CA SER A 99 3.81 6.24 -10.85
C SER A 99 4.55 7.30 -10.04
N GLY A 100 4.76 7.08 -8.74
CA GLY A 100 5.59 7.97 -7.92
C GLY A 100 7.04 8.00 -8.39
N TRP A 101 7.56 6.86 -8.84
CA TRP A 101 8.90 6.78 -9.44
C TRP A 101 8.98 7.49 -10.79
N TYR A 102 7.95 7.36 -11.64
CA TYR A 102 7.88 8.12 -12.89
C TYR A 102 7.87 9.63 -12.63
N ILE A 103 7.09 10.09 -11.65
CA ILE A 103 7.07 11.51 -11.26
C ILE A 103 8.45 11.96 -10.76
N GLY A 104 9.10 11.18 -9.89
CA GLY A 104 10.47 11.48 -9.43
C GLY A 104 11.50 11.52 -10.57
N LEU A 105 11.38 10.62 -11.56
CA LEU A 105 12.23 10.66 -12.76
C LEU A 105 11.96 11.91 -13.62
N LEU A 106 10.70 12.32 -13.77
CA LEU A 106 10.35 13.53 -14.50
C LEU A 106 10.97 14.77 -13.84
N HIS A 107 10.97 14.83 -12.50
CA HIS A 107 11.61 15.91 -11.75
C HIS A 107 13.14 15.89 -11.93
N ASP A 108 13.79 14.73 -11.91
CA ASP A 108 15.25 14.62 -12.13
C ASP A 108 15.66 15.02 -13.56
N VAL A 109 14.79 14.82 -14.56
CA VAL A 109 14.99 15.26 -15.95
C VAL A 109 14.70 16.78 -16.12
N GLY A 110 14.29 17.47 -15.06
CA GLY A 110 13.97 18.90 -15.08
C GLY A 110 12.62 19.22 -15.71
N SER A 111 11.74 18.23 -15.87
CA SER A 111 10.38 18.45 -16.35
C SER A 111 9.51 19.04 -15.26
N THR A 112 8.93 20.22 -15.52
CA THR A 112 7.93 20.86 -14.66
C THR A 112 6.51 20.39 -14.95
N ALA A 113 6.35 19.29 -15.72
CA ALA A 113 5.03 18.76 -16.06
C ALA A 113 4.23 18.39 -14.80
N VAL A 114 4.89 17.82 -13.80
CA VAL A 114 4.28 17.61 -12.48
C VAL A 114 4.96 18.58 -11.52
N PRO A 115 4.20 19.40 -10.78
CA PRO A 115 4.77 20.28 -9.77
C PRO A 115 5.30 19.44 -8.60
N GLY A 116 6.47 19.80 -8.08
CA GLY A 116 7.12 19.10 -6.97
C GLY A 116 8.63 19.31 -6.97
N GLY A 117 9.28 19.03 -5.85
CA GLY A 117 10.72 19.21 -5.65
C GLY A 117 11.49 17.93 -5.33
N GLY A 118 10.83 16.78 -5.28
CA GLY A 118 11.46 15.50 -4.96
C GLY A 118 11.94 14.73 -6.20
N GLY A 119 13.15 14.19 -6.16
CA GLY A 119 13.72 13.38 -7.25
C GLY A 119 13.35 11.89 -7.20
N PHE A 120 13.89 11.11 -8.13
CA PHE A 120 13.69 9.65 -8.17
C PHE A 120 14.24 8.96 -6.92
N LEU A 121 15.41 9.40 -6.43
CA LEU A 121 15.98 8.89 -5.19
C LEU A 121 15.09 9.17 -3.97
N ALA A 122 14.41 10.32 -3.95
CA ALA A 122 13.45 10.62 -2.91
C ALA A 122 12.24 9.68 -3.00
N ALA A 123 11.69 9.44 -4.19
CA ALA A 123 10.59 8.50 -4.41
C ALA A 123 10.96 7.06 -3.98
N LEU A 124 12.17 6.60 -4.31
CA LEU A 124 12.69 5.31 -3.85
C LEU A 124 12.83 5.25 -2.34
N GLY A 125 13.42 6.28 -1.73
CA GLY A 125 13.57 6.35 -0.28
C GLY A 125 12.22 6.40 0.45
N GLY A 126 11.24 7.13 -0.07
CA GLY A 126 9.87 7.14 0.46
C GLY A 126 9.18 5.78 0.34
N THR A 127 9.42 5.05 -0.76
CA THR A 127 8.95 3.66 -0.93
C THR A 127 9.58 2.75 0.11
N ALA A 128 10.90 2.85 0.30
CA ALA A 128 11.65 2.04 1.27
C ALA A 128 11.21 2.33 2.72
N LEU A 129 10.96 3.59 3.06
CA LEU A 129 10.44 3.98 4.37
C LEU A 129 9.02 3.45 4.59
N GLY A 130 8.13 3.57 3.60
CA GLY A 130 6.78 3.04 3.66
C GLY A 130 6.74 1.51 3.84
N PHE A 131 7.70 0.81 3.22
CA PHE A 131 7.92 -0.61 3.44
C PHE A 131 8.44 -0.89 4.86
N ALA A 132 9.46 -0.16 5.31
CA ALA A 132 10.10 -0.37 6.61
C ALA A 132 9.12 -0.21 7.80
N PHE A 133 8.15 0.71 7.73
CA PHE A 133 7.17 0.88 8.80
C PHE A 133 6.24 -0.31 8.99
N LEU A 134 5.89 -1.01 7.90
CA LEU A 134 4.95 -2.11 7.95
C LEU A 134 5.57 -3.48 7.78
N PHE A 135 6.87 -3.53 7.48
CA PHE A 135 7.63 -4.76 7.42
C PHE A 135 7.54 -5.58 8.72
N PRO A 136 7.71 -5.00 9.93
CA PRO A 136 7.55 -5.78 11.17
C PRO A 136 6.14 -6.38 11.31
N ALA A 137 5.10 -5.60 10.99
CA ALA A 137 3.71 -6.05 11.07
C ALA A 137 3.37 -7.14 10.04
N LEU A 138 3.95 -7.06 8.84
CA LEU A 138 3.83 -8.07 7.79
C LEU A 138 4.50 -9.38 8.19
N PHE A 139 5.70 -9.32 8.80
CA PHE A 139 6.45 -10.51 9.23
C PHE A 139 5.76 -11.30 10.33
N ILE A 140 5.08 -10.61 11.25
CA ILE A 140 4.27 -11.23 12.31
C ILE A 140 2.98 -11.84 11.74
N GLY A 141 2.64 -11.54 10.48
CA GLY A 141 1.38 -11.95 9.85
C GLY A 141 0.18 -11.15 10.33
N GLY A 142 0.41 -10.03 11.04
CA GLY A 142 -0.64 -9.18 11.60
C GLY A 142 -1.33 -8.31 10.55
N MET A 143 -0.77 -8.17 9.35
CA MET A 143 -1.24 -7.22 8.35
C MET A 143 -1.16 -7.76 6.91
N GLY A 144 -2.02 -7.25 6.03
CA GLY A 144 -2.10 -7.68 4.63
C GLY A 144 -0.94 -7.17 3.79
N GLN A 145 -0.49 -7.98 2.82
CA GLN A 145 0.49 -7.52 1.82
C GLN A 145 -0.02 -6.35 0.98
N GLY A 146 -1.34 -6.18 0.87
CA GLY A 146 -1.97 -5.07 0.16
C GLY A 146 -1.68 -3.73 0.85
N ASP A 147 -1.86 -3.70 2.17
CA ASP A 147 -1.69 -2.50 2.98
C ASP A 147 -0.25 -1.96 2.92
N VAL A 148 0.76 -2.86 2.99
CA VAL A 148 2.17 -2.49 2.84
C VAL A 148 2.43 -1.86 1.48
N LYS A 149 1.78 -2.35 0.42
CA LYS A 149 1.94 -1.78 -0.92
C LYS A 149 1.23 -0.43 -1.06
N MET A 150 0.13 -0.22 -0.36
CA MET A 150 -0.52 1.09 -0.30
C MET A 150 0.37 2.13 0.38
N THR A 151 1.00 1.80 1.51
CA THR A 151 1.89 2.73 2.20
C THR A 151 3.17 3.00 1.42
N MET A 152 3.71 1.99 0.71
CA MET A 152 4.80 2.17 -0.24
C MET A 152 4.41 3.13 -1.37
N GLY A 153 3.20 2.99 -1.92
CA GLY A 153 2.69 3.87 -2.98
C GLY A 153 2.57 5.31 -2.51
N PHE A 154 1.92 5.51 -1.36
CA PHE A 154 1.80 6.83 -0.72
C PHE A 154 3.17 7.45 -0.41
N GLY A 155 4.08 6.67 0.19
CA GLY A 155 5.44 7.12 0.50
C GLY A 155 6.23 7.52 -0.75
N SER A 156 6.08 6.79 -1.86
CA SER A 156 6.75 7.13 -3.12
C SER A 156 6.30 8.48 -3.68
N TRP A 157 4.99 8.78 -3.64
CA TRP A 157 4.43 10.04 -4.12
C TRP A 157 4.76 11.21 -3.23
N VAL A 158 4.59 11.04 -1.92
CA VAL A 158 4.86 12.09 -0.93
C VAL A 158 6.34 12.47 -0.97
N ALA A 159 7.25 11.51 -1.12
CA ALA A 159 8.67 11.81 -1.25
C ALA A 159 9.07 12.32 -2.64
N ALA A 160 8.39 11.91 -3.72
CA ALA A 160 8.57 12.52 -5.05
C ALA A 160 8.08 13.98 -5.08
N PHE A 161 7.07 14.33 -4.29
CA PHE A 161 6.49 15.68 -4.29
C PHE A 161 7.23 16.63 -3.33
N PHE A 162 7.42 16.23 -2.06
CA PHE A 162 8.03 17.06 -1.02
C PHE A 162 9.54 16.83 -0.82
N GLY A 163 10.13 15.84 -1.49
CA GLY A 163 11.49 15.38 -1.23
C GLY A 163 11.57 14.43 -0.03
N LEU A 164 12.75 13.83 0.19
CA LEU A 164 12.93 12.79 1.21
C LEU A 164 12.75 13.31 2.63
N GLY A 165 13.22 14.52 2.95
CA GLY A 165 13.16 15.08 4.31
C GLY A 165 11.73 15.34 4.77
N THR A 166 11.07 16.31 4.14
CA THR A 166 9.68 16.67 4.45
C THR A 166 8.74 15.50 4.16
N GLY A 167 8.97 14.75 3.07
CA GLY A 167 8.14 13.60 2.72
C GLY A 167 8.20 12.46 3.76
N ALA A 168 9.38 12.18 4.33
CA ALA A 168 9.50 11.19 5.41
C ALA A 168 8.78 11.65 6.68
N TRP A 169 8.82 12.95 7.00
CA TRP A 169 8.10 13.51 8.13
C TRP A 169 6.58 13.38 7.97
N VAL A 170 6.08 13.74 6.79
CA VAL A 170 4.66 13.58 6.44
C VAL A 170 4.25 12.12 6.54
N LEU A 171 5.04 11.21 6.00
CA LEU A 171 4.78 9.77 6.03
C LEU A 171 4.73 9.23 7.47
N TRP A 172 5.66 9.65 8.33
CA TRP A 172 5.72 9.22 9.74
C TRP A 172 4.45 9.62 10.50
N TRP A 173 4.06 10.89 10.45
CA TRP A 173 2.87 11.37 11.16
C TRP A 173 1.57 10.81 10.59
N SER A 174 1.47 10.73 9.27
CA SER A 174 0.37 10.09 8.55
C SER A 174 0.19 8.63 9.00
N PHE A 175 1.30 7.90 9.13
CA PHE A 175 1.31 6.53 9.64
C PHE A 175 0.93 6.46 11.12
N ALA A 176 1.49 7.31 11.98
CA ALA A 176 1.17 7.34 13.40
C ALA A 176 -0.33 7.58 13.66
N ILE A 177 -0.93 8.54 12.95
CA ILE A 177 -2.37 8.80 13.02
C ILE A 177 -3.15 7.59 12.49
N GLY A 178 -2.72 6.99 11.38
CA GLY A 178 -3.34 5.78 10.83
C GLY A 178 -3.35 4.60 11.82
N VAL A 179 -2.25 4.40 12.55
CA VAL A 179 -2.15 3.38 13.61
C VAL A 179 -3.10 3.68 14.77
N LEU A 180 -3.18 4.94 15.21
CA LEU A 180 -4.11 5.35 16.26
C LEU A 180 -5.57 5.15 15.85
N VAL A 181 -5.94 5.60 14.65
CA VAL A 181 -7.29 5.40 14.09
C VAL A 181 -7.60 3.92 13.93
N GLY A 182 -6.63 3.12 13.46
CA GLY A 182 -6.76 1.67 13.35
C GLY A 182 -6.97 1.00 14.70
N GLY A 183 -6.28 1.44 15.75
CA GLY A 183 -6.48 1.00 17.12
C GLY A 183 -7.90 1.31 17.63
N VAL A 184 -8.38 2.54 17.41
CA VAL A 184 -9.76 2.93 17.76
C VAL A 184 -10.79 2.10 16.98
N PHE A 185 -10.60 1.90 15.68
CA PHE A 185 -11.48 1.05 14.86
C PHE A 185 -11.53 -0.39 15.38
N GLY A 186 -10.38 -0.95 15.78
CA GLY A 186 -10.29 -2.26 16.40
C GLY A 186 -11.08 -2.35 17.71
N LEU A 187 -10.97 -1.33 18.57
CA LEU A 187 -11.73 -1.25 19.82
C LEU A 187 -13.24 -1.14 19.58
N VAL A 188 -13.66 -0.29 18.63
CA VAL A 188 -15.07 -0.12 18.26
C VAL A 188 -15.63 -1.44 17.71
N MET A 189 -14.92 -2.12 16.81
CA MET A 189 -15.34 -3.42 16.28
C MET A 189 -15.43 -4.50 17.36
N MET A 190 -14.52 -4.49 18.33
CA MET A 190 -14.57 -5.39 19.48
C MET A 190 -15.78 -5.11 20.37
N ALA A 191 -16.11 -3.84 20.61
CA ALA A 191 -17.28 -3.42 21.39
C ALA A 191 -18.60 -3.79 20.69
N LEU A 192 -18.71 -3.53 19.38
CA LEU A 192 -19.91 -3.83 18.60
C LEU A 192 -20.21 -5.32 18.50
N ARG A 193 -19.17 -6.17 18.42
CA ARG A 193 -19.35 -7.63 18.30
C ARG A 193 -19.62 -8.35 19.62
N ARG A 194 -19.46 -7.69 20.78
CA ARG A 194 -19.64 -8.26 22.14
C ARG A 194 -18.88 -9.57 22.43
N GLN A 195 -17.95 -10.00 21.58
CA GLN A 195 -17.12 -11.21 21.76
C GLN A 195 -15.79 -10.90 22.47
N PHE A 196 -15.84 -10.12 23.56
CA PHE A 196 -14.68 -9.69 24.33
C PHE A 196 -13.77 -10.85 24.74
N TYR A 197 -14.35 -11.99 25.10
CA TYR A 197 -13.62 -13.16 25.60
C TYR A 197 -12.81 -13.88 24.51
N LYS A 198 -13.33 -14.00 23.28
CA LYS A 198 -12.60 -14.62 22.15
C LYS A 198 -11.46 -13.73 21.65
N ASN A 199 -11.69 -12.41 21.59
CA ASN A 199 -10.66 -11.46 21.16
C ASN A 199 -9.56 -11.27 22.21
N MET A 200 -9.88 -11.28 23.51
CA MET A 200 -8.87 -11.20 24.57
C MET A 200 -7.97 -12.43 24.59
N LYS A 201 -8.54 -13.63 24.35
CA LYS A 201 -7.78 -14.87 24.24
C LYS A 201 -6.87 -14.85 23.00
N ASN A 202 -7.36 -14.35 21.86
CA ASN A 202 -6.53 -14.12 20.67
C ASN A 202 -5.41 -13.09 20.92
N PHE A 203 -5.65 -12.02 21.68
CA PHE A 203 -4.63 -11.01 22.01
C PHE A 203 -3.57 -11.53 22.98
N GLN A 204 -3.98 -12.29 24.00
CA GLN A 204 -3.05 -12.99 24.90
C GLN A 204 -2.20 -14.01 24.14
N GLU A 205 -2.79 -14.73 23.19
CA GLU A 205 -2.08 -15.69 22.35
C GLU A 205 -1.15 -14.99 21.33
N ILE A 206 -1.51 -13.81 20.80
CA ILE A 206 -0.61 -12.95 20.00
C ILE A 206 0.57 -12.45 20.84
N ILE A 207 0.36 -12.01 22.09
CA ILE A 207 1.44 -11.62 23.00
C ILE A 207 2.35 -12.82 23.29
N THR A 208 1.76 -14.01 23.43
CA THR A 208 2.51 -15.25 23.66
C THR A 208 3.31 -15.64 22.42
N ASP A 209 2.74 -15.50 21.22
CA ASP A 209 3.44 -15.73 19.95
C ASP A 209 4.52 -14.67 19.71
N LEU A 210 4.33 -13.41 20.13
CA LEU A 210 5.36 -12.36 20.10
C LEU A 210 6.54 -12.71 21.03
N ARG A 211 6.25 -13.24 22.22
CA ARG A 211 7.26 -13.78 23.15
C ARG A 211 7.96 -15.01 22.58
N VAL A 212 7.25 -15.87 21.86
CA VAL A 212 7.82 -17.04 21.17
C VAL A 212 8.64 -16.62 19.94
N LEU A 213 8.27 -15.54 19.25
CA LEU A 213 9.02 -14.97 18.14
C LEU A 213 10.36 -14.39 18.62
N VAL A 214 10.35 -13.76 19.80
CA VAL A 214 11.56 -13.30 20.51
C VAL A 214 12.40 -14.48 21.03
N ALA A 215 11.78 -15.59 21.45
CA ALA A 215 12.47 -16.70 22.10
C ALA A 215 12.91 -17.86 21.18
N HIS A 216 12.21 -18.14 20.08
CA HIS A 216 12.36 -19.37 19.26
C HIS A 216 12.47 -19.11 17.75
N GLY A 217 12.47 -17.84 17.34
CA GLY A 217 12.74 -17.42 15.97
C GLY A 217 11.53 -17.38 15.02
N PRO A 218 11.68 -16.66 13.88
CA PRO A 218 10.58 -16.11 13.09
C PRO A 218 9.74 -17.13 12.30
N GLY A 219 10.28 -18.32 11.99
CA GLY A 219 9.59 -19.31 11.16
C GLY A 219 8.41 -20.01 11.82
N LYS A 220 8.48 -20.26 13.14
CA LYS A 220 7.41 -20.97 13.87
C LYS A 220 6.21 -20.07 14.22
N ALA A 221 6.45 -18.78 14.44
CA ALA A 221 5.40 -17.80 14.67
C ALA A 221 4.58 -17.53 13.39
N ALA A 222 5.25 -17.43 12.23
CA ALA A 222 4.57 -17.27 10.95
C ALA A 222 3.71 -18.50 10.59
N ALA A 223 4.20 -19.72 10.89
CA ALA A 223 3.45 -20.97 10.68
C ALA A 223 2.18 -21.05 11.54
N ARG A 224 2.27 -20.72 12.85
CA ARG A 224 1.10 -20.65 13.75
C ARG A 224 0.07 -19.59 13.33
N ALA A 225 0.54 -18.42 12.91
CA ALA A 225 -0.34 -17.36 12.41
C ALA A 225 -1.09 -17.78 11.13
N ASN A 226 -0.42 -18.55 10.26
CA ASN A 226 -1.01 -19.01 9.00
C ASN A 226 -2.03 -20.15 9.18
N GLU A 227 -1.83 -21.05 10.16
CA GLU A 227 -2.81 -22.10 10.49
C GLU A 227 -4.13 -21.54 11.04
N ARG A 228 -4.10 -20.42 11.77
CA ARG A 228 -5.29 -19.79 12.39
C ARG A 228 -6.01 -18.80 11.48
N ARG A 229 -5.42 -18.48 10.33
CA ARG A 229 -5.93 -17.51 9.35
C ARG A 229 -7.30 -17.86 8.77
N LYS A 230 -7.78 -19.10 8.96
CA LYS A 230 -9.10 -19.59 8.54
C LYS A 230 -10.26 -19.03 9.37
N ASP A 231 -10.03 -18.74 10.66
CA ASP A 231 -11.09 -18.28 11.59
C ASP A 231 -11.00 -16.79 11.94
N TRP A 232 -9.99 -16.09 11.41
CA TRP A 232 -9.77 -14.67 11.69
C TRP A 232 -10.61 -13.80 10.78
N VAL A 233 -11.47 -12.98 11.39
CA VAL A 233 -12.15 -11.88 10.70
C VAL A 233 -11.09 -10.87 10.30
N ARG A 234 -10.83 -10.76 8.99
CA ARG A 234 -9.92 -9.76 8.44
C ARG A 234 -10.50 -8.38 8.68
N LEU A 235 -9.71 -7.51 9.30
CA LEU A 235 -10.00 -6.10 9.45
C LEU A 235 -9.53 -5.39 8.18
N PRO A 236 -10.33 -4.51 7.56
CA PRO A 236 -9.89 -3.71 6.43
C PRO A 236 -8.96 -2.60 6.95
N TYR A 237 -7.68 -2.92 7.09
CA TYR A 237 -6.66 -2.00 7.62
C TYR A 237 -6.31 -0.87 6.65
N GLY A 238 -6.64 -1.01 5.36
CA GLY A 238 -6.48 0.04 4.36
C GLY A 238 -7.32 1.29 4.65
N VAL A 239 -8.50 1.14 5.26
CA VAL A 239 -9.40 2.27 5.57
C VAL A 239 -8.82 3.17 6.67
N PRO A 240 -8.42 2.66 7.87
CA PRO A 240 -7.76 3.48 8.88
C PRO A 240 -6.47 4.15 8.41
N LEU A 241 -5.66 3.45 7.60
CA LEU A 241 -4.43 4.02 7.05
C LEU A 241 -4.72 5.16 6.08
N CYS A 242 -5.71 4.99 5.20
CA CYS A 242 -6.16 6.05 4.31
C CYS A 242 -6.68 7.28 5.09
N VAL A 243 -7.41 7.06 6.18
CA VAL A 243 -7.86 8.15 7.07
C VAL A 243 -6.67 8.86 7.71
N GLY A 244 -5.64 8.14 8.16
CA GLY A 244 -4.42 8.75 8.69
C GLY A 244 -3.66 9.58 7.65
N PHE A 245 -3.56 9.07 6.42
CA PHE A 245 -2.85 9.70 5.32
C PHE A 245 -3.55 10.99 4.86
N ILE A 246 -4.84 10.90 4.58
CA ILE A 246 -5.63 12.07 4.15
C ILE A 246 -5.80 13.05 5.32
N GLY A 247 -6.03 12.55 6.53
CA GLY A 247 -6.23 13.37 7.72
C GLY A 247 -5.00 14.19 8.09
N TYR A 248 -3.80 13.62 7.97
CA TYR A 248 -2.57 14.38 8.22
C TYR A 248 -2.31 15.41 7.13
N LEU A 249 -2.48 15.07 5.85
CA LEU A 249 -2.36 16.05 4.76
C LEU A 249 -3.36 17.19 4.97
N TRP A 250 -4.61 16.88 5.31
CA TRP A 250 -5.62 17.91 5.62
C TRP A 250 -5.20 18.81 6.77
N TYR A 251 -4.77 18.23 7.89
CA TYR A 251 -4.31 18.99 9.05
C TYR A 251 -3.11 19.87 8.71
N SER A 252 -2.12 19.32 8.02
CA SER A 252 -0.90 20.03 7.65
C SER A 252 -1.12 21.18 6.67
N PHE A 253 -2.22 21.18 5.90
CA PHE A 253 -2.45 22.18 4.84
C PHE A 253 -3.58 23.17 5.13
N PHE A 254 -4.60 22.76 5.90
CA PHE A 254 -5.76 23.61 6.16
C PHE A 254 -5.83 24.11 7.61
N VAL A 255 -5.02 23.56 8.52
CA VAL A 255 -5.15 23.83 9.97
C VAL A 255 -3.84 24.31 10.60
N ALA A 256 -2.70 23.72 10.21
CA ALA A 256 -1.36 24.10 10.68
C ALA A 256 -0.82 25.33 9.93
#